data_AF-A0A819MPJ5-F1
#
_entry.id   AF-A0A819MPJ5-F1
#
_cell.length_a   1.000
_cell.length_b   1.000
_cell.length_c   1.000
_cell.angle_alpha   90.00
_cell.angle_beta   90.00
_cell.angle_gamma   90.00
#
_symmetry.space_group_name_H-M   'P 1'
#
loop_
_entity.id
_entity.type
_entity.pdbx_description
1 polymer ?
#
loop_
_entity_poly.entity_id
_entity_poly.type
_entity_poly.pdbx_seq_one_letter_code
_entity_poly.pdbx_strand_id
1 'polypeptide(L)'
;MDIICATAASCNVKLYITSSYRRPGSIVLGAIVPPADMSNHKIGHAIDMNVVYGESDTLCNGKCLGGKQPTDVKCFIDKIKSEELRWGGDFSTKDPVHIDDGYNRNKDNYKEVYAKIQEEC
;
A
#
# COMPACT_ATOMS: atom_id res chain seq x y z
N MET A 1 4.46 9.47 -6.53
CA MET A 1 5.32 9.31 -5.34
C MET A 1 5.14 10.49 -4.37
N ASP A 2 5.04 11.72 -4.88
CA ASP A 2 4.97 12.94 -4.05
C ASP A 2 3.75 13.03 -3.13
N ILE A 3 2.58 12.53 -3.55
CA ILE A 3 1.32 12.61 -2.79
C ILE A 3 1.41 11.85 -1.46
N ILE A 4 2.02 10.66 -1.44
CA ILE A 4 2.09 9.83 -0.24
C ILE A 4 3.00 10.49 0.81
N CYS A 5 4.16 10.98 0.39
CA CYS A 5 5.09 11.69 1.28
C CYS A 5 4.50 13.02 1.77
N ALA A 6 3.86 13.80 0.88
CA ALA A 6 3.21 15.06 1.24
C ALA A 6 2.07 14.83 2.25
N THR A 7 1.26 13.79 2.03
CA THR A 7 0.16 13.42 2.93
C THR A 7 0.69 13.01 4.30
N ALA A 8 1.72 12.16 4.34
CA ALA A 8 2.36 11.73 5.60
C ALA A 8 2.89 12.93 6.40
N ALA A 9 3.63 13.84 5.75
CA ALA A 9 4.13 15.05 6.39
C ALA A 9 2.99 15.93 6.92
N SER A 10 1.92 16.11 6.15
CA SER A 10 0.77 16.95 6.54
C SER A 10 -0.04 16.41 7.72
N CYS A 11 0.07 15.11 8.00
CA CYS A 11 -0.61 14.44 9.11
C CYS A 11 0.35 14.08 10.25
N ASN A 12 1.59 14.60 10.23
CA ASN A 12 2.60 14.34 11.25
C ASN A 12 2.89 12.85 11.49
N VAL A 13 2.96 12.07 10.39
CA VAL A 13 3.32 10.66 10.44
C VAL A 13 4.53 10.36 9.58
N LYS A 14 5.26 9.30 9.92
CA LYS A 14 6.31 8.71 9.07
C LYS A 14 5.84 7.35 8.58
N LEU A 15 6.25 6.96 7.38
CA LEU A 15 5.93 5.65 6.83
C LEU A 15 7.12 4.73 6.93
N TYR A 16 6.88 3.53 7.46
CA TYR A 16 7.83 2.43 7.40
C TYR A 16 7.38 1.47 6.29
N ILE A 17 8.00 1.59 5.11
CA ILE A 17 7.65 0.80 3.93
C ILE A 17 8.24 -0.61 4.07
N THR A 18 7.39 -1.63 4.04
CA THR A 18 7.77 -3.03 4.22
C THR A 18 7.81 -3.81 2.90
N SER A 19 7.05 -3.36 1.90
CA SER A 19 7.04 -3.94 0.56
C SER A 19 6.67 -2.86 -0.46
N SER A 20 7.25 -2.95 -1.66
CA SER A 20 6.91 -2.09 -2.79
C SER A 20 6.81 -2.94 -4.06
N TYR A 21 7.76 -2.85 -4.98
CA TYR A 21 7.85 -3.77 -6.10
C TYR A 21 8.16 -5.19 -5.62
N ARG A 22 7.46 -6.18 -6.19
CA ARG A 22 7.68 -7.59 -5.90
C ARG A 22 7.83 -8.36 -7.20
N ARG A 23 9.03 -8.91 -7.44
CA ARG A 23 9.31 -9.73 -8.63
C ARG A 23 8.31 -10.90 -8.70
N PRO A 24 7.66 -11.13 -9.85
CA PRO A 24 6.81 -12.29 -10.02
C PRO A 24 7.53 -13.60 -9.71
N GLY A 25 6.82 -14.55 -9.09
CA GLY A 25 7.41 -15.81 -8.62
C GLY A 25 8.14 -15.74 -7.28
N SER A 26 8.33 -14.54 -6.70
CA SER A 26 8.89 -14.41 -5.35
C SER A 26 7.94 -14.95 -4.29
N ILE A 27 8.48 -15.67 -3.30
CA ILE A 27 7.73 -16.16 -2.16
C ILE A 27 7.25 -14.99 -1.30
N VAL A 28 5.95 -14.93 -1.03
CA VAL A 28 5.35 -13.97 -0.09
C VAL A 28 5.25 -14.63 1.28
N LEU A 29 6.24 -14.40 2.14
CA LEU A 29 6.22 -14.91 3.51
C LEU A 29 5.19 -14.13 4.34
N GLY A 30 4.40 -14.84 5.14
CA GLY A 30 3.40 -14.22 6.04
C GLY A 30 2.14 -13.71 5.34
N ALA A 31 1.90 -14.08 4.08
CA ALA A 31 0.65 -13.80 3.39
C ALA A 31 -0.53 -14.45 4.13
N ILE A 32 -1.41 -13.63 4.70
CA ILE A 32 -2.65 -14.08 5.34
C ILE A 32 -3.64 -14.57 4.27
N VAL A 33 -3.54 -14.05 3.05
CA VAL A 33 -4.40 -14.38 1.91
C VAL A 33 -3.55 -14.72 0.67
N PRO A 34 -4.03 -15.60 -0.23
CA PRO A 34 -3.33 -15.91 -1.47
C PRO A 34 -2.99 -14.63 -2.26
N PRO A 35 -1.74 -14.45 -2.70
CA PRO A 35 -1.38 -13.30 -3.51
C PRO A 35 -2.18 -13.26 -4.81
N ALA A 36 -2.67 -12.07 -5.17
CA ALA A 36 -3.44 -11.91 -6.41
C ALA A 36 -2.58 -12.16 -7.66
N ASP A 37 -3.19 -12.78 -8.68
CA ASP A 37 -2.55 -12.99 -9.98
C ASP A 37 -2.14 -11.66 -10.62
N MET A 38 -3.03 -10.66 -10.55
CA MET A 38 -2.80 -9.28 -11.01
C MET A 38 -2.58 -8.32 -9.84
N SER A 39 -1.51 -8.55 -9.08
CA SER A 39 -1.12 -7.69 -7.96
C SER A 39 -0.41 -6.42 -8.44
N ASN A 40 -0.81 -5.25 -7.92
CA ASN A 40 -0.14 -3.98 -8.22
C ASN A 40 1.34 -3.95 -7.76
N HIS A 41 1.74 -4.78 -6.79
CA HIS A 41 3.16 -4.93 -6.42
C HIS A 41 4.02 -5.48 -7.56
N LYS A 42 3.45 -6.32 -8.43
CA LYS A 42 4.18 -6.95 -9.55
C LYS A 42 4.52 -5.96 -10.66
N ILE A 43 3.93 -4.76 -10.62
CA ILE A 43 4.19 -3.69 -11.56
C ILE A 43 4.66 -2.39 -10.88
N GLY A 44 4.91 -2.40 -9.56
CA GLY A 44 5.40 -1.23 -8.84
C GLY A 44 4.34 -0.17 -8.49
N HIS A 45 3.06 -0.50 -8.63
CA HIS A 45 1.92 0.39 -8.37
C HIS A 45 1.32 0.22 -6.96
N ALA A 46 2.03 -0.44 -6.05
CA ALA A 46 1.58 -0.64 -4.68
C ALA A 46 2.72 -0.60 -3.66
N ILE A 47 2.36 -0.23 -2.44
CA ILE A 47 3.22 -0.33 -1.25
C ILE A 47 2.46 -1.03 -0.12
N ASP A 48 3.19 -1.76 0.71
CA ASP A 48 2.76 -2.16 2.04
C ASP A 48 3.56 -1.34 3.07
N MET A 49 2.87 -0.88 4.12
CA MET A 49 3.46 0.02 5.09
C MET A 49 2.94 -0.19 6.52
N ASN A 50 3.76 0.24 7.48
CA ASN A 50 3.31 0.62 8.82
C ASN A 50 3.42 2.14 8.97
N VAL A 51 2.61 2.73 9.85
CA VAL A 51 2.64 4.17 10.14
C VAL A 51 3.28 4.41 11.50
N VAL A 52 4.26 5.29 11.57
CA VAL A 52 4.87 5.77 12.81
C VAL A 52 4.25 7.14 13.14
N TYR A 53 3.73 7.30 14.35
CA TYR A 53 2.98 8.50 14.75
C TYR A 53 3.31 8.93 16.19
N GLY A 54 3.02 10.20 16.50
CA GLY A 54 3.23 10.79 17.82
C GLY A 54 4.69 11.03 18.18
N GLU A 55 4.91 11.75 19.29
CA GLU A 55 6.25 12.17 19.74
C GLU A 55 7.16 11.00 20.13
N SER A 56 6.58 9.89 20.58
CA SER A 56 7.31 8.67 20.96
C SER A 56 7.58 7.72 19.78
N ASP A 57 7.34 8.15 18.53
CA ASP A 57 7.50 7.33 17.31
C ASP A 57 6.81 5.95 17.45
N THR A 58 5.52 5.95 17.82
CA THR A 58 4.75 4.72 18.02
C THR A 58 4.41 4.05 16.69
N LEU A 59 4.68 2.75 16.56
CA LEU A 59 4.39 1.99 15.34
C LEU A 59 2.94 1.48 15.32
N CYS A 60 2.14 2.00 14.39
CA CYS A 60 0.85 1.47 13.98
C CYS A 60 1.04 0.46 12.85
N ASN A 61 1.07 -0.82 13.20
CA ASN A 61 1.16 -1.94 12.27
C ASN A 61 -0.22 -2.37 11.73
N GLY A 62 -0.28 -3.42 10.89
CA GLY A 62 -1.54 -3.91 10.30
C GLY A 62 -2.69 -4.14 11.28
N LYS A 63 -2.42 -4.55 12.53
CA LYS A 63 -3.46 -4.69 13.57
C LYS A 63 -4.03 -3.33 14.00
N CYS A 64 -3.16 -2.34 14.17
CA CYS A 64 -3.57 -0.97 14.50
C CYS A 64 -4.29 -0.30 13.30
N LEU A 65 -3.76 -0.47 12.08
CA LEU A 65 -4.33 0.09 10.85
C LEU A 65 -5.72 -0.49 10.55
N GLY A 66 -5.93 -1.79 10.79
CA GLY A 66 -7.23 -2.45 10.65
C GLY A 66 -8.19 -2.22 11.82
N GLY A 67 -7.76 -1.53 12.88
CA GLY A 67 -8.55 -1.25 14.07
C GLY A 67 -9.03 0.21 14.15
N LYS A 68 -9.24 0.69 15.38
CA LYS A 68 -9.48 2.12 15.62
C LYS A 68 -8.15 2.88 15.51
N GLN A 69 -7.98 3.64 14.44
CA GLN A 69 -6.73 4.36 14.22
C GLN A 69 -6.61 5.59 15.15
N PRO A 70 -5.38 5.91 15.62
CA PRO A 70 -5.06 7.20 16.22
C PRO A 70 -5.37 8.38 15.28
N THR A 71 -5.56 9.59 15.82
CA THR A 71 -5.95 10.78 15.03
C THR A 71 -5.03 11.05 13.84
N ASP A 72 -3.71 11.03 14.04
CA ASP A 72 -2.72 11.33 13.00
C ASP A 72 -2.70 10.25 11.91
N VAL A 73 -2.79 8.98 12.33
CA VAL A 73 -2.89 7.84 11.40
C VAL A 73 -4.19 7.91 10.61
N LYS A 74 -5.30 8.26 11.27
CA LYS A 74 -6.60 8.45 10.62
C LYS A 74 -6.56 9.60 9.60
N CYS A 75 -5.95 10.73 9.95
CA CYS A 75 -5.70 11.84 9.02
C CYS A 75 -5.01 11.34 7.75
N PHE A 76 -3.93 10.56 7.92
CA PHE A 76 -3.15 10.02 6.81
C PHE A 76 -4.02 9.12 5.92
N ILE A 77 -4.71 8.13 6.50
CA ILE A 77 -5.56 7.20 5.74
C ILE A 77 -6.70 7.92 5.02
N ASP A 78 -7.37 8.86 5.69
CA ASP A 78 -8.49 9.60 5.09
C ASP A 78 -8.03 10.44 3.89
N LYS A 79 -6.85 11.08 3.98
CA LYS A 79 -6.27 11.84 2.87
C LYS A 79 -5.78 10.96 1.72
N ILE A 80 -5.14 9.83 2.01
CA ILE A 80 -4.76 8.87 0.94
C ILE A 80 -5.99 8.48 0.13
N LYS A 81 -7.11 8.20 0.79
CA LYS A 81 -8.37 7.84 0.14
C LYS A 81 -8.99 8.98 -0.68
N SER A 82 -8.67 10.24 -0.39
CA SER A 82 -9.16 11.37 -1.18
C SER A 82 -8.31 11.66 -2.43
N GLU A 83 -7.10 11.12 -2.52
CA GLU A 83 -6.12 11.43 -3.58
C GLU A 83 -6.08 10.37 -4.70
N GLU A 84 -7.24 9.82 -5.07
CA GLU A 84 -7.40 8.72 -6.05
C GLU A 84 -6.68 7.40 -5.71
N LEU A 85 -6.00 7.33 -4.57
CA LEU A 85 -5.41 6.10 -4.05
C LEU A 85 -6.45 5.26 -3.30
N ARG A 86 -6.21 3.97 -3.28
CA ARG A 86 -7.01 3.00 -2.53
C ARG A 86 -6.22 2.52 -1.32
N TRP A 87 -6.90 2.41 -0.20
CA TRP A 87 -6.37 1.79 1.00
C TRP A 87 -6.98 0.39 1.15
N GLY A 88 -6.13 -0.62 1.37
CA GLY A 88 -6.58 -2.02 1.44
C GLY A 88 -7.45 -2.34 2.66
N GLY A 89 -7.50 -1.46 3.67
CA GLY A 89 -8.48 -1.55 4.74
C GLY A 89 -9.94 -1.32 4.28
N ASP A 90 -10.17 -0.79 3.08
CA ASP A 90 -11.51 -0.69 2.48
C ASP A 90 -11.86 -1.84 1.54
N PHE A 91 -10.92 -2.73 1.23
CA PHE A 91 -11.17 -3.88 0.34
C PHE A 91 -12.17 -4.88 0.94
N SER A 92 -12.77 -5.71 0.09
CA SER A 92 -13.65 -6.81 0.51
C SER A 92 -12.91 -7.79 1.43
N THR A 93 -11.70 -8.17 1.03
CA THR A 93 -10.72 -8.85 1.86
C THR A 93 -9.76 -7.81 2.40
N LYS A 94 -9.80 -7.57 3.71
CA LYS A 94 -9.07 -6.48 4.35
C LYS A 94 -7.56 -6.69 4.29
N ASP A 95 -6.87 -5.68 3.79
CA ASP A 95 -5.41 -5.60 3.76
C ASP A 95 -4.93 -4.20 4.21
N PRO A 96 -5.00 -3.89 5.51
CA PRO A 96 -4.88 -2.52 6.01
C PRO A 96 -3.46 -1.93 5.91
N VAL A 97 -2.45 -2.72 5.55
CA VAL A 97 -1.10 -2.22 5.29
C VAL A 97 -0.93 -1.73 3.84
N HIS A 98 -1.86 -2.09 2.95
CA HIS A 98 -1.74 -1.91 1.52
C HIS A 98 -2.26 -0.56 1.03
N ILE A 99 -1.51 0.08 0.14
CA ILE A 99 -1.94 1.24 -0.64
C ILE A 99 -1.59 0.99 -2.11
N ASP A 100 -2.53 1.27 -3.01
CA ASP A 100 -2.30 1.26 -4.46
C ASP A 100 -3.14 2.32 -5.18
N ASP A 101 -2.94 2.48 -6.49
CA ASP A 101 -3.70 3.40 -7.35
C ASP A 101 -4.78 2.70 -8.20
N GLY A 102 -4.99 1.40 -8.00
CA GLY A 102 -5.94 0.62 -8.77
C GLY A 102 -5.58 0.33 -10.22
N TYR A 103 -4.30 0.47 -10.62
CA TYR A 103 -3.85 0.24 -12.00
C TYR A 103 -4.32 -1.12 -12.57
N ASN A 104 -4.28 -2.19 -11.75
CA ASN A 104 -4.73 -3.53 -12.12
C ASN A 104 -6.20 -3.67 -12.55
N ARG A 105 -7.04 -2.63 -12.37
CA ARG A 105 -8.43 -2.64 -12.83
C ARG A 105 -8.54 -2.58 -14.35
N ASN A 106 -7.58 -1.96 -15.03
CA ASN A 106 -7.46 -2.05 -16.48
C ASN A 106 -6.56 -3.25 -16.83
N LYS A 107 -7.19 -4.36 -17.21
CA LYS A 107 -6.49 -5.62 -17.44
C LYS A 107 -5.53 -5.57 -18.61
N ASP A 108 -5.86 -4.82 -19.66
CA ASP A 108 -5.05 -4.76 -20.87
C ASP A 108 -3.80 -3.91 -20.62
N ASN A 109 -3.97 -2.72 -20.04
CA ASN A 109 -2.85 -1.87 -19.63
C ASN A 109 -1.94 -2.59 -18.62
N TYR A 110 -2.53 -3.27 -17.63
CA TYR A 110 -1.74 -4.04 -16.65
C TYR A 110 -0.87 -5.09 -17.33
N LYS A 111 -1.43 -5.87 -18.27
CA LYS A 111 -0.67 -6.91 -18.97
C LYS A 111 0.46 -6.34 -19.80
N GLU A 112 0.24 -5.20 -20.45
CA GLU A 112 1.28 -4.52 -21.23
C GLU A 112 2.44 -4.06 -20.34
N VAL A 113 2.14 -3.37 -19.23
CA VAL A 113 3.16 -2.91 -18.27
C VAL A 113 3.86 -4.10 -17.62
N TYR A 114 3.10 -5.13 -17.24
CA TYR A 114 3.66 -6.34 -16.66
C TYR A 114 4.66 -7.01 -17.61
N ALA A 115 4.31 -7.17 -18.89
CA ALA A 115 5.21 -7.77 -19.88
C ALA A 115 6.52 -6.96 -20.02
N LYS A 116 6.43 -5.64 -20.14
CA LYS A 116 7.59 -4.74 -20.21
C LYS A 116 8.50 -4.87 -19.00
N ILE A 117 7.95 -4.85 -17.79
CA ILE A 117 8.73 -5.00 -16.55
C ILE A 117 9.42 -6.37 -16.49
N GLN A 118 8.80 -7.43 -17.01
CA GLN A 118 9.40 -8.76 -17.03
C GLN A 118 10.51 -8.90 -18.08
N GLU A 119 10.46 -8.16 -19.19
CA GLU A 119 11.55 -8.13 -20.17
C GLU A 119 12.82 -7.48 -19.62
N GLU A 120 12.68 -6.59 -18.62
CA GLU A 120 13.79 -5.87 -18.00
C GLU A 120 14.39 -6.56 -16.75
N CYS A 121 13.87 -7.72 -16.32
CA CYS A 121 14.23 -8.42 -15.06
C CYS A 121 14.85 -9.82 -15.25
#